data_AF-A0A934JTS7-F1
#
_entry.id   AF-A0A934JTS7-F1
#
_cell.length_a   1.000
_cell.length_b   1.000
_cell.length_c   1.000
_cell.angle_alpha   90.00
_cell.angle_beta   90.00
_cell.angle_gamma   90.00
#
_symmetry.space_group_name_H-M   'P 1'
#
loop_
_entity.id
_entity.type
_entity.pdbx_description
1 polymer ?
#
loop_
_entity_poly.entity_id
_entity_poly.type
_entity_poly.pdbx_seq_one_letter_code
_entity_poly.pdbx_strand_id
1 'polypeptide(L)'
;MSSFYALIVGASSTIAQSSVQQFEDDTQCLGILAVSRTIPKNALGPKTSWFVCDNTEQDIDRVSKELFNYTGKITKVLICNGILHDEKMMPERKLEEISTSQLQTVFHANSIIPMLWLRKV
;
A
#
# COMPACT_ATOMS: atom_id res chain seq x y z
N MET A 1 -13.53 4.38 21.71
CA MET A 1 -12.79 3.61 20.69
C MET A 1 -11.31 3.73 21.01
N SER A 2 -10.53 2.68 20.78
CA SER A 2 -9.09 2.68 21.04
C SER A 2 -8.34 3.45 19.96
N SER A 3 -7.30 4.19 20.35
CA SER A 3 -6.36 4.84 19.44
C SER A 3 -5.62 3.82 18.58
N PHE A 4 -5.17 4.20 17.38
CA PHE A 4 -4.55 3.29 16.42
C PHE A 4 -3.39 3.92 15.63
N TYR A 5 -2.49 3.07 15.14
CA TYR A 5 -1.63 3.38 14.00
C TYR A 5 -2.19 2.72 12.75
N ALA A 6 -2.14 3.43 11.62
CA ALA A 6 -2.57 2.93 10.32
C ALA A 6 -1.35 2.67 9.42
N LEU A 7 -1.27 1.47 8.83
CA LEU A 7 -0.37 1.19 7.72
C LEU A 7 -1.13 1.35 6.40
N ILE A 8 -0.59 2.15 5.49
CA ILE A 8 -1.15 2.35 4.15
C ILE A 8 -0.10 1.97 3.12
N VAL A 9 -0.30 0.85 2.42
CA VAL A 9 0.55 0.39 1.32
C VAL A 9 -0.05 0.87 -0.01
N GLY A 10 0.79 1.27 -0.96
CA GLY A 10 0.32 1.93 -2.18
C GLY A 10 -0.16 3.36 -1.90
N ALA A 11 0.52 4.03 -0.97
CA ALA A 11 0.10 5.29 -0.38
C ALA A 11 -0.02 6.46 -1.37
N SER A 12 0.63 6.37 -2.54
CA SER A 12 0.55 7.40 -3.59
C SER A 12 -0.71 7.32 -4.45
N SER A 13 -1.56 6.30 -4.28
CA SER A 13 -2.84 6.20 -5.00
C SER A 13 -3.87 7.21 -4.49
N THR A 14 -4.85 7.57 -5.33
CA THR A 14 -5.91 8.53 -4.97
C THR A 14 -6.74 8.08 -3.75
N ILE A 15 -7.05 6.78 -3.68
CA ILE A 15 -7.78 6.19 -2.54
C ILE A 15 -6.95 6.30 -1.26
N ALA A 16 -5.66 5.98 -1.35
CA ALA A 16 -4.78 6.08 -0.20
C ALA A 16 -4.61 7.51 0.27
N GLN A 17 -4.39 8.47 -0.64
CA GLN A 17 -4.27 9.89 -0.29
C GLN A 17 -5.52 10.44 0.40
N SER A 18 -6.71 10.02 -0.06
CA SER A 18 -7.97 10.39 0.61
C SER A 18 -8.06 9.79 2.02
N SER A 19 -7.59 8.55 2.19
CA SER A 19 -7.56 7.86 3.49
C SER A 19 -6.53 8.50 4.44
N VAL A 20 -5.36 8.92 3.93
CA VAL A 20 -4.35 9.67 4.68
C VAL A 20 -4.95 10.94 5.23
N GLN A 21 -5.64 11.74 4.40
CA GLN A 21 -6.29 12.97 4.86
C GLN A 21 -7.31 12.68 5.97
N GLN A 22 -8.15 11.66 5.80
CA GLN A 22 -9.13 11.28 6.82
C GLN A 22 -8.47 10.88 8.15
N PHE A 23 -7.34 10.17 8.11
CA PHE A 23 -6.61 9.78 9.32
C PHE A 23 -5.80 10.92 9.95
N GLU A 24 -5.33 11.88 9.16
CA GLU A 24 -4.71 13.11 9.70
C GLU A 24 -5.71 13.87 10.57
N ASP A 25 -6.97 13.94 10.14
CA ASP A 25 -8.05 14.63 10.87
C ASP A 25 -8.63 13.80 12.03
N ASP A 26 -8.33 12.50 12.11
CA ASP A 26 -8.84 11.59 13.14
C ASP A 26 -8.02 11.70 14.45
N THR A 27 -8.67 12.14 15.53
CA THR A 27 -8.06 12.24 16.87
C THR A 27 -7.64 10.89 17.47
N GLN A 28 -8.19 9.78 16.99
CA GLN A 28 -7.81 8.43 17.42
C GLN A 28 -6.63 7.87 16.62
N CYS A 29 -6.31 8.47 15.48
CA CYS A 29 -5.12 8.11 14.72
C CYS A 29 -3.88 8.75 15.36
N LEU A 30 -2.98 7.92 15.88
CA LEU A 30 -1.72 8.34 16.48
C LEU A 30 -0.59 8.49 15.46
N GLY A 31 -0.74 7.87 14.29
CA GLY A 31 0.28 7.89 13.24
C GLY A 31 -0.13 7.09 12.01
N ILE A 32 0.35 7.56 10.86
CA ILE A 32 0.11 6.98 9.55
C ILE A 32 1.45 6.55 8.97
N LEU A 33 1.60 5.26 8.70
CA LEU A 33 2.78 4.64 8.11
C LEU A 33 2.49 4.47 6.61
N ALA A 34 2.88 5.46 5.81
CA ALA A 34 2.57 5.52 4.38
C ALA A 34 3.70 4.90 3.55
N VAL A 35 3.41 3.81 2.85
CA VAL A 35 4.37 3.07 2.03
C VAL A 35 4.05 3.22 0.54
N SER A 36 5.01 3.66 -0.26
CA SER A 36 4.82 3.86 -1.70
C SER A 36 6.13 3.78 -2.49
N ARG A 37 6.05 3.54 -3.80
CA ARG A 37 7.23 3.57 -4.69
C ARG A 37 7.89 4.94 -4.79
N THR A 38 7.09 5.99 -4.67
CA THR A 38 7.53 7.38 -4.77
C THR A 38 6.73 8.22 -3.79
N ILE A 39 7.40 9.12 -3.08
CA ILE A 39 6.75 10.04 -2.17
C ILE A 39 6.04 11.13 -2.99
N PRO A 40 4.72 11.33 -2.82
CA PRO A 40 3.99 12.41 -3.48
C PRO A 40 4.59 13.79 -3.13
N LYS A 41 4.61 14.73 -4.06
CA LYS A 41 5.13 16.09 -3.79
C LYS A 41 4.35 16.83 -2.69
N ASN A 42 3.07 16.50 -2.53
CA ASN A 42 2.16 17.09 -1.53
C ASN A 42 1.97 16.17 -0.32
N ALA A 43 2.91 15.26 -0.07
CA ALA A 43 2.92 14.33 1.05
C ALA A 43 3.17 15.06 2.38
N LEU A 44 2.17 15.79 2.87
CA LEU A 44 2.29 16.62 4.06
C LEU A 44 1.18 16.27 5.05
N GLY A 45 1.58 16.02 6.29
CA GLY A 45 0.70 15.73 7.41
C GLY A 45 1.52 15.42 8.65
N PRO A 46 1.22 16.01 9.83
CA PRO A 46 2.04 15.85 11.02
C PRO A 46 2.05 14.42 11.59
N LYS A 47 1.06 13.59 11.26
CA LYS A 47 0.99 12.19 11.72
C LYS A 47 1.59 11.21 10.70
N THR A 48 1.89 11.65 9.48
CA THR A 48 2.32 10.76 8.40
C THR A 48 3.83 10.60 8.33
N SER A 49 4.28 9.35 8.42
CA SER A 49 5.66 8.92 8.15
C SER A 49 5.72 8.13 6.84
N TRP A 50 6.64 8.50 5.95
CA TRP A 50 6.75 7.93 4.61
C TRP A 50 7.88 6.92 4.49
N PHE A 51 7.58 5.81 3.84
CA PHE A 51 8.54 4.76 3.52
C PHE A 51 8.51 4.50 2.01
N VAL A 52 9.67 4.62 1.37
CA VAL A 52 9.82 4.23 -0.03
C VAL A 52 9.88 2.72 -0.12
N CYS A 53 9.06 2.10 -0.97
CA CYS A 53 9.09 0.66 -1.22
C CYS A 53 8.69 0.30 -2.65
N ASP A 54 9.48 -0.55 -3.30
CA ASP A 54 9.18 -1.07 -4.64
C ASP A 54 8.30 -2.33 -4.68
N ASN A 55 7.98 -2.89 -3.51
CA ASN A 55 7.26 -4.15 -3.29
C ASN A 55 8.00 -5.42 -3.70
N THR A 56 9.31 -5.36 -3.97
CA THR A 56 10.13 -6.57 -3.97
C THR A 56 10.16 -7.17 -2.56
N GLU A 57 10.29 -8.49 -2.44
CA GLU A 57 10.32 -9.14 -1.11
C GLU A 57 11.45 -8.58 -0.22
N GLN A 58 12.60 -8.25 -0.81
CA GLN A 58 13.72 -7.65 -0.09
C GLN A 58 13.35 -6.27 0.48
N ASP A 59 12.63 -5.47 -0.28
CA ASP A 59 12.29 -4.11 0.12
C ASP A 59 11.10 -4.08 1.09
N ILE A 60 10.16 -5.02 0.95
CA ILE A 60 9.12 -5.29 1.96
C ILE A 60 9.80 -5.69 3.28
N ASP A 61 10.81 -6.58 3.25
CA ASP A 61 11.55 -7.00 4.44
C ASP A 61 12.29 -5.85 5.11
N ARG A 62 12.89 -4.95 4.31
CA ARG A 62 13.54 -3.74 4.82
C ARG A 62 12.54 -2.84 5.54
N VAL A 63 11.43 -2.48 4.87
CA VAL A 63 10.42 -1.60 5.47
C VAL A 63 9.80 -2.25 6.71
N SER A 64 9.52 -3.56 6.68
CA SER A 64 8.96 -4.28 7.83
C SER A 64 9.86 -4.20 9.07
N LYS A 65 11.19 -4.20 8.90
CA LYS A 65 12.14 -3.98 10.02
C LYS A 65 12.06 -2.56 10.56
N GLU A 66 11.86 -1.56 9.71
CA GLU A 66 11.66 -0.17 10.13
C GLU A 66 10.33 0.00 10.88
N LEU A 67 9.31 -0.77 10.49
CA LEU A 67 8.00 -0.80 11.16
C LEU A 67 7.99 -1.56 12.48
N PHE A 68 9.07 -2.26 12.85
CA PHE A 68 9.13 -3.10 14.05
C PHE A 68 8.79 -2.36 15.35
N ASN A 69 9.11 -1.06 15.44
CA ASN A 69 8.79 -0.21 16.61
C ASN A 69 7.27 0.01 16.81
N TYR A 70 6.47 -0.32 15.80
CA TYR A 70 5.00 -0.22 15.80
C TYR A 70 4.30 -1.58 15.93
N THR A 71 5.06 -2.67 16.10
CA THR A 71 4.51 -4.02 16.30
C THR A 71 3.46 -4.03 17.42
N GLY A 72 2.29 -4.60 17.15
CA GLY A 72 1.15 -4.64 18.09
C GLY A 72 0.38 -3.32 18.24
N LYS A 73 0.80 -2.24 17.58
CA LYS A 73 0.11 -0.93 17.58
C LYS A 73 -0.60 -0.64 16.25
N ILE A 74 -0.15 -1.26 15.16
CA ILE A 74 -0.80 -1.21 13.86
C ILE A 74 -2.09 -2.04 13.95
N THR A 75 -3.24 -1.37 13.98
CA THR A 75 -4.55 -2.04 14.06
C THR A 75 -5.44 -1.71 12.87
N LYS A 76 -4.95 -0.89 11.94
CA LYS A 76 -5.56 -0.66 10.63
C LYS A 76 -4.52 -0.84 9.54
N VAL A 77 -4.84 -1.65 8.53
CA VAL A 77 -4.00 -1.88 7.36
C VAL A 77 -4.84 -1.62 6.11
N LEU A 78 -4.38 -0.71 5.26
CA LEU A 78 -4.97 -0.42 3.96
C LEU A 78 -3.94 -0.79 2.90
N ILE A 79 -4.31 -1.66 1.97
CA ILE A 79 -3.47 -2.05 0.85
C ILE A 79 -4.14 -1.53 -0.40
N CYS A 80 -3.61 -0.43 -0.93
CA CYS A 80 -4.09 0.25 -2.13
C CYS A 80 -3.19 -0.04 -3.34
N ASN A 81 -2.46 -1.15 -3.27
CA ASN A 81 -1.64 -1.68 -4.34
C ASN A 81 -2.58 -2.31 -5.36
N GLY A 82 -2.44 -1.93 -6.61
CA GLY A 82 -3.10 -2.65 -7.67
C GLY A 82 -2.80 -2.05 -9.03
N ILE A 83 -2.94 -2.87 -10.04
CA ILE A 83 -2.96 -2.48 -11.43
C ILE A 83 -4.27 -2.95 -12.05
N LEU A 84 -4.85 -2.08 -12.87
CA LEU A 84 -5.99 -2.42 -13.72
C LEU A 84 -5.58 -2.38 -15.19
N HIS A 85 -4.75 -1.41 -15.55
CA HIS A 85 -4.19 -1.22 -16.88
C HIS A 85 -2.88 -0.45 -16.78
N ASP A 86 -2.06 -0.55 -17.82
CA ASP A 86 -0.92 0.32 -18.09
C ASP A 86 -0.83 0.59 -19.61
N GLU A 87 0.26 1.19 -20.08
CA GLU A 87 0.44 1.46 -21.52
C GLU A 87 0.45 0.19 -22.40
N LYS A 88 0.68 -0.98 -21.81
CA LYS A 88 0.85 -2.27 -22.49
C LYS A 88 -0.26 -3.27 -22.19
N MET A 89 -1.09 -3.01 -21.18
CA MET A 89 -2.12 -3.94 -20.70
C MET A 89 -3.44 -3.23 -20.46
N MET A 90 -4.53 -3.81 -20.98
CA MET A 90 -5.91 -3.40 -20.73
C MET A 90 -6.68 -4.57 -20.13
N PRO A 91 -7.76 -4.33 -19.35
CA PRO A 91 -8.59 -5.40 -18.83
C PRO A 91 -9.19 -6.21 -19.99
N GLU A 92 -9.13 -7.53 -19.88
CA GLU A 92 -9.68 -8.45 -20.87
C GLU A 92 -11.19 -8.24 -20.97
N ARG A 93 -11.69 -8.08 -22.20
CA ARG A 93 -13.13 -7.95 -22.49
C ARG A 93 -13.70 -9.21 -23.12
N LYS A 94 -12.83 -10.07 -23.66
CA LYS A 94 -13.18 -11.35 -24.30
C LYS A 94 -12.22 -12.45 -23.87
N LEU A 95 -12.68 -13.70 -23.98
CA LEU A 95 -11.89 -14.85 -23.55
C LEU A 95 -10.62 -15.03 -24.39
N GLU A 96 -10.68 -14.73 -25.68
CA GLU A 96 -9.52 -14.80 -26.59
C GLU A 96 -8.43 -13.75 -26.31
N GLU A 97 -8.71 -12.74 -25.48
CA GLU A 97 -7.74 -11.70 -25.09
C GLU A 97 -6.90 -12.11 -23.87
N ILE A 98 -7.24 -13.23 -23.21
CA ILE A 98 -6.50 -13.74 -22.07
C ILE A 98 -5.06 -14.05 -22.46
N SER A 99 -4.13 -13.46 -21.71
CA SER A 99 -2.70 -13.70 -21.85
C SER A 99 -2.10 -14.15 -20.53
N THR A 100 -1.24 -15.17 -20.58
CA THR A 100 -0.45 -15.62 -19.44
C THR A 100 0.32 -14.47 -18.78
N SER A 101 0.94 -13.58 -19.58
CA SER A 101 1.75 -12.49 -19.05
C SER A 101 0.90 -11.44 -18.30
N GLN A 102 -0.29 -11.13 -18.82
CA GLN A 102 -1.21 -10.20 -18.19
C GLN A 102 -1.75 -10.77 -16.88
N LEU A 103 -2.24 -12.02 -16.91
CA LEU A 103 -2.72 -12.71 -15.72
C LEU A 103 -1.66 -12.81 -14.63
N GLN A 104 -0.42 -13.17 -14.99
CA GLN A 104 0.69 -13.22 -14.03
C GLN A 104 0.96 -11.85 -13.41
N THR A 105 0.95 -10.78 -14.21
CA THR A 105 1.23 -9.43 -13.74
C THR A 105 0.13 -8.93 -12.81
N VAL A 106 -1.14 -9.11 -13.19
CA VAL A 106 -2.31 -8.75 -12.37
C VAL A 106 -2.33 -9.56 -11.07
N PHE A 107 -2.16 -10.87 -11.15
CA PHE A 107 -2.17 -11.74 -9.97
C PHE A 107 -1.02 -11.41 -9.03
N HIS A 108 0.16 -11.10 -9.58
CA HIS A 108 1.30 -10.67 -8.78
C HIS A 108 1.01 -9.35 -8.05
N ALA A 109 0.56 -8.33 -8.78
CA ALA A 109 0.33 -7.00 -8.22
C ALA A 109 -0.87 -6.93 -7.24
N ASN A 110 -1.98 -7.58 -7.60
CA ASN A 110 -3.26 -7.43 -6.92
C ASN A 110 -3.52 -8.51 -5.87
N SER A 111 -2.71 -9.58 -5.83
CA SER A 111 -2.90 -10.68 -4.87
C SER A 111 -1.62 -11.07 -4.16
N ILE A 112 -0.53 -11.37 -4.88
CA ILE A 112 0.72 -11.82 -4.24
C ILE A 112 1.33 -10.70 -3.38
N ILE A 113 1.51 -9.49 -3.92
CA ILE A 113 2.09 -8.37 -3.17
C ILE A 113 1.29 -8.06 -1.88
N PRO A 114 -0.05 -7.93 -1.91
CA PRO A 114 -0.84 -7.79 -0.69
C PRO A 114 -0.59 -8.89 0.35
N MET A 115 -0.49 -10.16 -0.07
CA MET A 115 -0.19 -11.27 0.83
C MET A 115 1.21 -11.21 1.41
N LEU A 116 2.21 -10.76 0.64
CA LEU A 116 3.57 -10.56 1.12
C LEU A 116 3.65 -9.50 2.22
N TRP A 117 2.85 -8.43 2.11
CA TRP A 117 2.69 -7.45 3.17
C TRP A 117 2.02 -8.05 4.39
N LEU A 118 0.88 -8.73 4.24
CA LEU A 118 0.16 -9.32 5.38
C LEU A 118 0.99 -10.36 6.15
N ARG A 119 1.95 -11.03 5.50
CA ARG A 119 2.91 -11.93 6.15
C ARG A 119 3.82 -11.21 7.17
N LYS A 120 3.97 -9.88 7.08
CA LYS A 120 4.99 -9.10 7.79
C LYS A 120 4.45 -8.12 8.81
N VAL A 121 3.17 -7.75 8.71
CA VAL A 121 2.53 -6.70 9.52
C VAL A 121 1.84 -7.30 10.74
#